data_AF-B0FYI9-F1
#
_entry.id   AF-B0FYI9-F1
#
_cell.length_a   1.000
_cell.length_b   1.000
_cell.length_c   1.000
_cell.angle_alpha   90.00
_cell.angle_beta   90.00
_cell.angle_gamma   90.00
#
_symmetry.space_group_name_H-M   'P 1'
#
loop_
_entity.id
_entity.type
_entity.pdbx_description
1 polymer ?
#
loop_
_entity_poly.entity_id
_entity_poly.type
_entity_poly.pdbx_seq_one_letter_code
_entity_poly.pdbx_strand_id
1 'polypeptide(L)'
;GIDFDIEGGTNQHWDDLARYLSGYSTQGKKVYLTAAPQCPYPDAWVGGALQTGLFDYVWVQFYNNPPCQYTSGSFTNLEDAWKRWTTDIPATQIFLGLPASPEAAGSGFIPASDLTSQVLPAIKGSAKYGGVMLW
;
A
#
# COMPACT_ATOMS: atom_id res chain seq x y z
N GLY A 1 1.85 -3.20 -16.67
CA GLY A 1 2.62 -2.41 -15.69
C GLY A 1 3.60 -3.33 -15.02
N ILE A 2 4.25 -2.84 -13.97
CA ILE A 2 5.14 -3.60 -13.08
C ILE A 2 4.76 -3.24 -11.65
N ASP A 3 4.64 -4.26 -10.79
CA ASP A 3 4.39 -4.09 -9.36
C ASP A 3 5.69 -4.26 -8.57
N PHE A 4 5.91 -3.36 -7.63
CA PHE A 4 7.07 -3.35 -6.73
C PHE A 4 6.64 -3.95 -5.39
N ASP A 5 6.82 -5.26 -5.27
CA ASP A 5 6.64 -6.03 -4.04
C ASP A 5 8.01 -6.43 -3.49
N ILE A 6 8.69 -5.47 -2.86
CA ILE A 6 10.05 -5.63 -2.36
C ILE A 6 10.01 -5.73 -0.83
N GLU A 7 10.26 -6.93 -0.30
CA GLU A 7 10.13 -7.22 1.13
C GLU A 7 11.46 -7.48 1.85
N GLY A 8 12.59 -7.39 1.13
CA GLY A 8 13.91 -7.66 1.68
C GLY A 8 15.06 -7.36 0.73
N GLY A 9 16.29 -7.48 1.25
CA GLY A 9 17.52 -7.28 0.48
C GLY A 9 18.09 -5.87 0.62
N THR A 10 18.27 -5.16 -0.48
CA THR A 10 18.78 -3.78 -0.50
C THR A 10 17.62 -2.78 -0.59
N ASN A 11 17.81 -1.59 -0.03
CA ASN A 11 16.90 -0.46 -0.18
C ASN A 11 17.36 0.55 -1.25
N GLN A 12 18.39 0.20 -2.03
CA GLN A 12 19.01 1.06 -3.04
C GLN A 12 18.45 0.79 -4.44
N HIS A 13 18.41 1.84 -5.28
CA HIS A 13 18.13 1.78 -6.72
C HIS A 13 16.70 1.41 -7.15
N TRP A 14 15.77 1.20 -6.22
CA TRP A 14 14.36 1.00 -6.58
C TRP A 14 13.73 2.25 -7.20
N ASP A 15 14.20 3.44 -6.80
CA ASP A 15 13.82 4.71 -7.41
C ASP A 15 14.39 4.86 -8.83
N ASP A 16 15.63 4.45 -9.06
CA ASP A 16 16.24 4.40 -10.40
C ASP A 16 15.47 3.45 -11.32
N LEU A 17 15.13 2.24 -10.82
CA LEU A 17 14.33 1.28 -11.57
C LEU A 17 12.96 1.87 -11.94
N ALA A 18 12.29 2.56 -11.01
CA ALA A 18 11.03 3.24 -11.29
C ALA A 18 11.17 4.31 -12.38
N ARG A 19 12.24 5.12 -12.35
CA ARG A 19 12.52 6.13 -13.40
C ARG A 19 12.77 5.48 -14.76
N TYR A 20 13.57 4.41 -14.82
CA TYR A 20 13.86 3.73 -16.09
C TYR A 20 12.62 3.08 -16.70
N LEU A 21 11.80 2.39 -15.88
CA LEU A 21 10.54 1.82 -16.34
C LEU A 21 9.55 2.89 -16.81
N SER A 22 9.41 3.97 -16.05
CA SER A 22 8.55 5.11 -16.41
C SER A 22 8.99 5.73 -17.74
N GLY A 23 10.30 5.85 -17.99
CA GLY A 23 10.87 6.37 -19.23
C GLY A 23 10.38 5.66 -20.50
N TYR A 24 10.11 4.35 -20.44
CA TYR A 24 9.55 3.61 -21.58
C TYR A 24 8.13 4.05 -21.96
N SER A 25 7.38 4.70 -21.06
CA SER A 25 6.04 5.22 -21.37
C SER A 25 6.06 6.27 -22.48
N THR A 26 7.20 6.92 -22.72
CA THR A 26 7.38 7.92 -23.79
C THR A 26 7.48 7.29 -25.20
N GLN A 27 7.69 5.98 -25.29
CA GLN A 27 7.84 5.26 -26.57
C GLN A 27 6.50 4.77 -27.14
N GLY A 28 5.38 5.10 -26.49
CA GLY A 28 4.05 4.83 -27.01
C GLY A 28 3.07 4.43 -25.91
N LYS A 29 3.16 3.20 -25.43
CA LYS A 29 2.20 2.67 -24.44
C LYS A 29 2.69 2.93 -23.01
N LYS A 30 1.82 3.53 -22.19
CA LYS A 30 2.08 3.76 -20.76
C LYS A 30 2.48 2.46 -20.04
N VAL A 31 3.58 2.53 -19.29
CA VAL A 31 3.99 1.52 -18.33
C VAL A 31 3.45 1.95 -16.96
N TYR A 32 2.38 1.29 -16.51
CA TYR A 32 1.85 1.52 -15.16
C TYR A 32 2.82 1.01 -14.10
N LEU A 33 3.01 1.78 -13.04
CA LEU A 33 3.83 1.39 -11.90
C LEU A 33 2.96 1.28 -10.65
N THR A 34 3.08 0.16 -9.96
CA THR A 34 2.38 -0.10 -8.70
C THR A 34 3.36 -0.57 -7.63
N ALA A 35 2.99 -0.47 -6.36
CA ALA A 35 3.83 -0.94 -5.25
C ALA A 35 3.00 -1.54 -4.11
N ALA A 36 3.58 -2.52 -3.44
CA ALA A 36 3.05 -3.23 -2.27
C ALA A 36 3.89 -2.99 -1.00
N PRO A 37 4.09 -1.74 -0.54
CA PRO A 37 4.86 -1.50 0.68
C PRO A 37 4.19 -2.13 1.90
N GLN A 38 4.98 -2.48 2.92
CA GLN A 38 4.42 -2.82 4.23
C GLN A 38 3.80 -1.59 4.90
N CYS A 39 2.85 -1.78 5.82
CA CYS A 39 2.20 -0.64 6.48
C CYS A 39 3.08 0.25 7.37
N PRO A 40 4.22 -0.18 7.94
CA PRO A 40 5.10 0.72 8.69
C PRO A 40 5.61 1.84 7.78
N TYR A 41 5.45 3.09 8.21
CA TYR A 41 5.83 4.26 7.42
C TYR A 41 7.07 4.98 7.99
N PRO A 42 8.07 5.35 7.15
CA PRO A 42 8.18 5.01 5.74
C PRO A 42 8.54 3.53 5.54
N ASP A 43 8.14 2.96 4.38
CA ASP A 43 8.54 1.61 4.02
C ASP A 43 10.07 1.51 3.84
N ALA A 44 10.66 0.47 4.42
CA ALA A 44 12.12 0.31 4.49
C ALA A 44 12.78 0.01 3.14
N TRP A 45 12.04 -0.54 2.18
CA TRP A 45 12.56 -1.07 0.92
C TRP A 45 12.19 -0.17 -0.26
N VAL A 46 10.90 0.11 -0.44
CA VAL A 46 10.36 0.85 -1.59
C VAL A 46 10.06 2.32 -1.26
N GLY A 47 10.27 2.76 -0.01
CA GLY A 47 9.99 4.14 0.42
C GLY A 47 10.66 5.21 -0.45
N GLY A 48 11.92 5.02 -0.83
CA GLY A 48 12.64 5.94 -1.73
C GLY A 48 12.03 6.02 -3.13
N ALA A 49 11.57 4.89 -3.67
CA ALA A 49 10.92 4.83 -4.98
C ALA A 49 9.55 5.53 -4.96
N LEU A 50 8.77 5.36 -3.89
CA LEU A 50 7.46 5.99 -3.74
C LEU A 50 7.53 7.52 -3.74
N GLN A 51 8.61 8.09 -3.20
CA GLN A 51 8.83 9.55 -3.18
C GLN A 51 9.10 10.15 -4.58
N THR A 52 9.33 9.33 -5.61
CA THR A 52 9.46 9.83 -6.99
C THR A 52 8.15 10.36 -7.58
N GLY A 53 7.00 9.98 -7.02
CA GLY A 53 5.68 10.32 -7.56
C GLY A 53 5.34 9.62 -8.88
N LEU A 54 6.07 8.57 -9.24
CA LEU A 54 5.87 7.82 -10.49
C LEU A 54 4.86 6.68 -10.37
N PHE A 55 4.43 6.34 -9.15
CA PHE A 55 3.52 5.21 -8.89
C PHE A 55 2.06 5.62 -9.07
N ASP A 56 1.36 4.87 -9.91
CA ASP A 56 -0.06 5.07 -10.22
C ASP A 56 -0.94 4.57 -9.06
N TYR A 57 -0.66 3.36 -8.59
CA TYR A 57 -1.44 2.68 -7.55
C TYR A 57 -0.51 2.14 -6.46
N VAL A 58 -0.89 2.30 -5.20
CA VAL A 58 -0.13 1.75 -4.08
C VAL A 58 -1.08 0.95 -3.19
N TRP A 59 -0.85 -0.36 -3.05
CA TRP A 59 -1.61 -1.22 -2.15
C TRP A 59 -0.79 -1.55 -0.90
N VAL A 60 -0.92 -0.68 0.10
CA VAL A 60 -0.20 -0.82 1.37
C VAL A 60 -0.67 -2.09 2.09
N GLN A 61 0.27 -2.95 2.50
CA GLN A 61 -0.03 -4.21 3.17
C GLN A 61 -0.33 -3.97 4.67
N PHE A 62 -1.61 -3.92 5.04
CA PHE A 62 -2.07 -3.73 6.42
C PHE A 62 -2.18 -5.07 7.18
N TYR A 63 -1.15 -5.90 7.06
CA TYR A 63 -1.04 -7.22 7.67
C TYR A 63 0.43 -7.56 7.98
N ASN A 64 0.65 -8.64 8.75
CA ASN A 64 1.96 -9.06 9.26
C ASN A 64 2.72 -7.99 10.10
N ASN A 65 2.07 -6.90 10.49
CA ASN A 65 2.68 -5.73 11.11
C ASN A 65 1.78 -5.14 12.22
N PRO A 66 1.87 -5.65 13.48
CA PRO A 66 1.04 -5.21 14.61
C PRO A 66 0.90 -3.69 14.83
N PRO A 67 1.94 -2.86 14.61
CA PRO A 67 1.85 -1.41 14.85
C PRO A 67 0.90 -0.65 13.91
N CYS A 68 0.52 -1.25 12.78
CA CYS A 68 -0.27 -0.56 11.75
C CYS A 68 -1.37 -1.42 11.13
N GLN A 69 -1.58 -2.66 11.57
CA GLN A 69 -2.66 -3.52 11.07
C GLN A 69 -3.90 -3.47 11.98
N TYR A 70 -4.98 -4.13 11.52
CA TYR A 70 -6.13 -4.43 12.37
C TYR A 70 -5.77 -5.44 13.48
N THR A 71 -6.22 -5.17 14.69
CA THR A 71 -6.17 -6.11 15.82
C THR A 71 -7.58 -6.38 16.27
N SER A 72 -7.91 -7.61 16.70
CA SER A 72 -9.28 -8.01 17.06
C SER A 72 -10.02 -6.95 17.90
N GLY A 73 -11.05 -6.33 17.31
CA GLY A 73 -11.87 -5.30 17.93
C GLY A 73 -11.32 -3.86 17.90
N SER A 74 -10.19 -3.61 17.23
CA SER A 74 -9.61 -2.27 17.08
C SER A 74 -8.95 -2.07 15.72
N PHE A 75 -9.36 -1.01 15.02
CA PHE A 75 -8.78 -0.57 13.76
C PHE A 75 -7.97 0.73 13.87
N THR A 76 -7.74 1.25 15.08
CA THR A 76 -7.10 2.56 15.31
C THR A 76 -5.69 2.63 14.71
N ASN A 77 -4.85 1.62 14.92
CA ASN A 77 -3.51 1.55 14.35
C ASN A 77 -3.53 1.59 12.81
N LEU A 78 -4.48 0.87 12.21
CA LEU A 78 -4.71 0.88 10.76
C LEU A 78 -5.17 2.24 10.28
N GLU A 79 -6.12 2.87 10.97
CA GLU A 79 -6.63 4.18 10.61
C GLU A 79 -5.55 5.26 10.65
N ASP A 80 -4.72 5.27 11.69
CA ASP A 80 -3.62 6.22 11.86
C ASP A 80 -2.55 6.03 10.77
N ALA A 81 -2.18 4.78 10.48
CA ALA A 81 -1.27 4.47 9.38
C ALA A 81 -1.88 4.85 8.03
N TRP A 82 -3.16 4.56 7.78
CA TRP A 82 -3.87 4.95 6.56
C TRP A 82 -3.84 6.46 6.33
N LYS A 83 -4.12 7.25 7.37
CA LYS A 83 -4.04 8.72 7.31
C LYS A 83 -2.64 9.15 6.87
N ARG A 84 -1.60 8.60 7.50
CA ARG A 84 -0.20 8.92 7.17
C ARG A 84 0.15 8.58 5.72
N TRP A 85 -0.19 7.37 5.27
CA TRP A 85 0.02 6.96 3.88
C TRP A 85 -0.72 7.87 2.90
N THR A 86 -1.98 8.19 3.14
CA THR A 86 -2.73 9.06 2.22
C THR A 86 -2.27 10.51 2.21
N THR A 87 -1.67 11.01 3.30
CA THR A 87 -1.10 12.36 3.35
C THR A 87 0.29 12.43 2.70
N ASP A 88 1.20 11.52 3.03
CA ASP A 88 2.64 11.75 2.85
C ASP A 88 3.21 11.23 1.52
N ILE A 89 2.54 10.32 0.79
CA ILE A 89 3.04 9.82 -0.50
C ILE A 89 2.35 10.44 -1.72
N PRO A 90 3.12 10.83 -2.75
CA PRO A 90 2.61 11.39 -4.00
C PRO A 90 2.11 10.31 -4.97
N ALA A 91 1.17 9.47 -4.55
CA ALA A 91 0.51 8.47 -5.40
C ALA A 91 -0.88 8.95 -5.86
N THR A 92 -1.34 8.44 -7.02
CA THR A 92 -2.67 8.80 -7.56
C THR A 92 -3.79 8.14 -6.77
N GLN A 93 -3.68 6.83 -6.52
CA GLN A 93 -4.62 6.11 -5.65
C GLN A 93 -3.89 5.16 -4.71
N ILE A 94 -4.44 5.02 -3.51
CA ILE A 94 -3.96 4.14 -2.45
C ILE A 94 -5.08 3.15 -2.13
N PHE A 95 -4.70 1.88 -2.02
CA PHE A 95 -5.58 0.75 -1.76
C PHE A 95 -5.24 0.15 -0.39
N LEU A 96 -6.27 -0.32 0.30
CA LEU A 96 -6.14 -1.05 1.57
C LEU A 96 -5.79 -2.52 1.26
N GLY A 97 -4.54 -2.94 1.45
CA GLY A 97 -4.11 -4.33 1.27
C GLY A 97 -4.42 -5.19 2.49
N LEU A 98 -5.17 -6.28 2.31
CA LEU A 98 -5.62 -7.17 3.38
C LEU A 98 -5.43 -8.65 3.02
N PRO A 99 -5.31 -9.55 4.01
CA PRO A 99 -5.39 -10.99 3.79
C PRO A 99 -6.83 -11.39 3.45
N ALA A 100 -7.02 -12.26 2.46
CA ALA A 100 -8.33 -12.76 2.06
C ALA A 100 -8.91 -13.81 3.02
N SER A 101 -8.07 -14.47 3.82
CA SER A 101 -8.45 -15.40 4.88
C SER A 101 -7.51 -15.33 6.09
N PRO A 102 -7.90 -15.87 7.25
CA PRO A 102 -7.01 -15.97 8.41
C PRO A 102 -5.69 -16.70 8.14
N GLU A 103 -5.67 -17.62 7.18
CA GLU A 103 -4.50 -18.43 6.82
C GLU A 103 -3.58 -17.75 5.79
N ALA A 104 -4.04 -16.68 5.14
CA ALA A 104 -3.30 -15.99 4.09
C ALA A 104 -2.15 -15.11 4.62
N ALA A 105 -2.15 -14.80 5.92
CA ALA A 105 -1.11 -14.02 6.59
C ALA A 105 -0.93 -14.46 8.05
N GLY A 106 0.21 -14.14 8.66
CA GLY A 106 0.46 -14.44 10.08
C GLY A 106 -0.41 -13.60 11.03
N SER A 107 -0.85 -12.42 10.60
CA SER A 107 -1.74 -11.55 11.38
C SER A 107 -2.37 -10.45 10.52
N GLY A 108 -3.42 -9.78 11.03
CA GLY A 108 -4.02 -8.61 10.38
C GLY A 108 -5.29 -8.90 9.56
N PHE A 109 -5.78 -10.14 9.56
CA PHE A 109 -7.07 -10.47 8.95
C PHE A 109 -8.21 -9.68 9.60
N ILE A 110 -9.12 -9.16 8.75
CA ILE A 110 -10.29 -8.40 9.18
C ILE A 110 -11.55 -9.18 8.78
N PRO A 111 -12.43 -9.55 9.73
CA PRO A 111 -13.74 -10.10 9.37
C PRO A 111 -14.51 -9.15 8.46
N ALA A 112 -15.22 -9.69 7.46
CA ALA A 112 -15.96 -8.87 6.49
C ALA A 112 -16.99 -7.92 7.15
N SER A 113 -17.59 -8.33 8.27
CA SER A 113 -18.49 -7.49 9.07
C SER A 113 -17.78 -6.24 9.59
N ASP A 114 -16.56 -6.38 10.08
CA ASP A 114 -15.79 -5.28 10.69
C ASP A 114 -15.20 -4.38 9.61
N LEU A 115 -14.72 -4.97 8.52
CA LEU A 115 -14.25 -4.24 7.35
C LEU A 115 -15.35 -3.30 6.82
N THR A 116 -16.58 -3.81 6.65
CA THR A 116 -17.68 -3.06 6.05
C THR A 116 -18.35 -2.08 7.00
N SER A 117 -18.44 -2.39 8.30
CA SER A 117 -19.12 -1.54 9.28
C SER A 117 -18.21 -0.50 9.96
N GLN A 118 -16.90 -0.74 10.04
CA GLN A 118 -15.96 0.12 10.77
C GLN A 118 -14.90 0.73 9.85
N VAL A 119 -14.14 -0.11 9.15
CA VAL A 119 -12.92 0.32 8.44
C VAL A 119 -13.26 1.11 7.16
N LEU A 120 -14.07 0.56 6.26
CA LEU A 120 -14.40 1.21 5.00
C LEU A 120 -15.08 2.59 5.18
N PRO A 121 -16.04 2.77 6.10
CA PRO A 121 -16.60 4.09 6.38
C PRO A 121 -15.56 5.13 6.81
N ALA A 122 -14.53 4.72 7.57
CA ALA A 122 -13.48 5.61 8.05
C ALA A 122 -12.50 6.04 6.95
N ILE A 123 -12.14 5.13 6.04
CA ILE A 123 -11.07 5.39 5.06
C ILE A 123 -11.55 5.95 3.72
N LYS A 124 -12.81 5.66 3.32
CA LYS A 124 -13.36 6.04 2.00
C LYS A 124 -13.53 7.55 1.80
N GLY A 125 -13.45 8.34 2.86
CA GLY A 125 -13.47 9.81 2.77
C GLY A 125 -12.18 10.41 2.18
N SER A 126 -11.09 9.64 2.09
CA SER A 126 -9.85 10.10 1.48
C SER A 126 -10.00 10.25 -0.04
N ALA A 127 -9.58 11.39 -0.58
CA ALA A 127 -9.55 11.63 -2.04
C ALA A 127 -8.61 10.66 -2.79
N LYS A 128 -7.67 10.03 -2.08
CA LYS A 128 -6.76 9.01 -2.64
C LYS A 128 -7.27 7.58 -2.48
N TYR A 129 -8.44 7.35 -1.89
CA TYR A 129 -8.98 5.99 -1.77
C TYR A 129 -9.24 5.38 -3.15
N GLY A 130 -8.51 4.31 -3.49
CA GLY A 130 -8.65 3.57 -4.75
C GLY A 130 -9.48 2.29 -4.62
N GLY A 131 -9.51 1.67 -3.42
CA GLY A 131 -10.17 0.40 -3.20
C GLY A 131 -9.49 -0.46 -2.14
N VAL A 132 -9.67 -1.78 -2.30
CA VAL A 132 -9.08 -2.83 -1.46
C VAL A 132 -8.25 -3.74 -2.37
N MET A 133 -7.07 -4.15 -1.89
CA MET A 133 -6.25 -5.22 -2.46
C MET A 133 -6.37 -6.43 -1.53
N LEU A 134 -6.46 -7.63 -2.10
CA LEU A 134 -6.52 -8.88 -1.34
C LEU A 134 -5.35 -9.76 -1.70
N TRP A 135 -4.63 -10.21 -0.67
CA TRP A 135 -3.65 -11.29 -0.72
C TRP A 135 -4.31 -12.62 -0.38
#